data_AF-A0A949ZFL3-F1
#
_entry.id   AF-A0A949ZFL3-F1
#
_cell.length_a   1.000
_cell.length_b   1.000
_cell.length_c   1.000
_cell.angle_alpha   90.00
_cell.angle_beta   90.00
_cell.angle_gamma   90.00
#
_symmetry.space_group_name_H-M   'P 1'
#
loop_
_entity.id
_entity.type
_entity.pdbx_description
1 polymer ?
#
loop_
_entity_poly.entity_id
_entity_poly.type
_entity_poly.pdbx_seq_one_letter_code
_entity_poly.pdbx_strand_id
1 'polypeptide(L)'
;MSRIRQVPRLTRARWCLLALLLAVLGGHYVVLEIQQFANPHAAGVDFAVYYRAAQRIAHGGLLYSSPPPCCFSNGTMDGRYTYPPLFAFLLSPLSALSIDDAARIWLVVCQLSLAAILVVALRAAPARVGREGVLWYVLAIVGSSSVL
;
A
#
# COMPACT_ATOMS: atom_id res chain seq x y z
N MET A 1 45.46 15.47 -25.32
CA MET A 1 44.10 16.05 -25.12
C MET A 1 43.06 15.10 -25.70
N SER A 2 42.42 14.22 -24.91
CA SER A 2 41.50 13.21 -25.46
C SER A 2 40.44 12.68 -24.47
N ARG A 3 39.60 13.54 -23.88
CA ARG A 3 38.59 13.03 -22.93
C ARG A 3 37.28 13.85 -22.86
N ILE A 4 36.58 14.09 -23.97
CA ILE A 4 35.23 14.72 -23.93
C ILE A 4 34.27 14.20 -25.03
N ARG A 5 34.19 12.89 -25.31
CA ARG A 5 33.20 12.34 -26.28
C ARG A 5 32.27 11.23 -25.77
N GLN A 6 32.32 10.85 -24.49
CA GLN A 6 31.53 9.71 -23.97
C GLN A 6 30.23 10.08 -23.21
N VAL A 7 29.94 11.37 -23.03
CA VAL A 7 28.78 11.85 -22.26
C VAL A 7 27.39 11.36 -22.76
N PRO A 8 27.11 11.21 -24.08
CA PRO A 8 25.77 10.84 -24.54
C PRO A 8 25.43 9.34 -24.41
N ARG A 9 26.44 8.45 -24.38
CA ARG A 9 26.20 7.00 -24.23
C ARG A 9 25.89 6.62 -22.79
N LEU A 10 26.58 7.23 -21.83
CA LEU A 10 26.35 7.03 -20.40
C LEU A 10 24.98 7.56 -19.95
N THR A 11 24.53 8.70 -20.49
CA THR A 11 23.17 9.20 -20.24
C THR A 11 22.12 8.27 -20.82
N ARG A 12 22.24 7.85 -22.10
CA ARG A 12 21.29 6.87 -22.69
C ARG A 12 21.23 5.55 -21.93
N ALA A 13 22.38 4.99 -21.54
CA ALA A 13 22.42 3.75 -20.76
C ALA A 13 21.73 3.90 -19.40
N ARG A 14 21.91 5.05 -18.72
CA ARG A 14 21.22 5.37 -17.46
C ARG A 14 19.71 5.47 -17.63
N TRP A 15 19.22 6.13 -18.69
CA TRP A 15 17.79 6.20 -19.00
C TRP A 15 17.20 4.83 -19.35
N CYS A 16 17.91 4.01 -20.12
CA CYS A 16 17.49 2.64 -20.40
C CYS A 16 17.41 1.79 -19.12
N LEU A 17 18.39 1.93 -18.22
CA LEU A 17 18.39 1.23 -16.95
C LEU A 17 17.22 1.68 -16.04
N LEU A 18 16.97 2.99 -15.94
CA LEU A 18 15.83 3.52 -15.18
C LEU A 18 14.49 3.03 -15.73
N ALA A 19 14.32 3.07 -17.05
CA ALA A 19 13.11 2.57 -17.71
C ALA A 19 12.92 1.06 -17.46
N LEU A 20 14.01 0.28 -17.54
CA LEU A 20 13.98 -1.15 -17.26
C LEU A 20 13.60 -1.44 -15.81
N LEU A 21 14.21 -0.73 -14.85
CA LEU A 21 13.89 -0.90 -13.42
C LEU A 21 12.42 -0.54 -13.13
N LEU A 22 11.91 0.54 -13.72
CA LEU A 22 10.51 0.92 -13.60
C LEU A 22 9.57 -0.11 -14.21
N ALA A 23 9.91 -0.65 -15.37
CA ALA A 23 9.13 -1.69 -16.02
C ALA A 23 9.10 -2.98 -15.20
N VAL A 24 10.25 -3.41 -14.65
CA VAL A 24 10.35 -4.63 -13.84
C VAL A 24 9.62 -4.46 -12.51
N LEU A 25 9.90 -3.40 -11.76
CA LEU A 25 9.27 -3.16 -10.46
C LEU A 25 7.78 -2.85 -10.60
N GLY A 26 7.41 -2.00 -11.56
CA GLY A 26 6.01 -1.68 -11.83
C GLY A 26 5.23 -2.89 -12.34
N GLY A 27 5.83 -3.71 -13.22
CA GLY A 27 5.23 -4.96 -13.68
C GLY A 27 5.03 -5.95 -12.54
N HIS A 28 6.03 -6.13 -11.68
CA HIS A 28 5.92 -7.00 -10.50
C HIS A 28 4.83 -6.53 -9.54
N TYR A 29 4.78 -5.23 -9.24
CA TYR A 29 3.74 -4.62 -8.42
C TYR A 29 2.34 -4.89 -8.97
N VAL A 30 2.11 -4.64 -10.27
CA VAL A 30 0.80 -4.90 -10.92
C VAL A 30 0.42 -6.36 -10.84
N VAL A 31 1.36 -7.30 -10.98
CA VAL A 31 1.07 -8.73 -10.84
C VAL A 31 0.60 -9.06 -9.42
N LEU A 32 1.26 -8.53 -8.38
CA LEU A 32 0.85 -8.73 -6.99
C LEU A 32 -0.55 -8.18 -6.72
N GLU A 33 -0.84 -6.97 -7.20
CA GLU A 33 -2.14 -6.32 -7.04
C GLU A 33 -3.26 -7.11 -7.74
N ILE A 34 -3.01 -7.61 -8.96
CA ILE A 34 -3.95 -8.49 -9.66
C ILE A 34 -4.20 -9.78 -8.87
N GLN A 35 -3.15 -10.39 -8.31
CA GLN A 35 -3.26 -11.60 -7.51
C GLN A 35 -4.06 -11.35 -6.22
N GLN A 36 -3.81 -10.24 -5.52
CA GLN A 36 -4.56 -9.84 -4.33
C GLN A 36 -6.03 -9.56 -4.63
N PHE A 37 -6.32 -8.90 -5.76
CA PHE A 37 -7.70 -8.63 -6.18
C PHE A 37 -8.45 -9.90 -6.56
N ALA A 38 -7.79 -10.81 -7.30
CA ALA A 38 -8.36 -12.08 -7.73
C ALA A 38 -8.58 -13.04 -6.55
N ASN A 39 -7.63 -13.07 -5.60
CA ASN A 39 -7.63 -13.98 -4.45
C ASN A 39 -7.54 -13.21 -3.13
N PRO A 40 -8.60 -12.48 -2.75
CA PRO A 40 -8.62 -11.65 -1.53
C PRO A 40 -8.77 -12.46 -0.24
N HIS A 41 -8.91 -13.79 -0.33
CA HIS A 41 -9.01 -14.70 0.82
C HIS A 41 -7.83 -14.56 1.81
N ALA A 42 -6.71 -14.00 1.35
CA ALA A 42 -5.56 -13.62 2.15
C ALA A 42 -5.47 -12.10 2.32
N ALA A 43 -6.59 -11.38 2.42
CA ALA A 43 -6.57 -10.01 2.92
C ALA A 43 -5.77 -10.08 4.21
N GLY A 44 -4.54 -9.54 4.16
CA GLY A 44 -3.48 -9.93 5.08
C GLY A 44 -3.97 -9.81 6.52
N VAL A 45 -3.29 -10.49 7.45
CA VAL A 45 -3.60 -10.42 8.89
C VAL A 45 -3.99 -8.99 9.30
N ASP A 46 -3.31 -7.99 8.76
CA ASP A 46 -3.60 -6.56 8.90
C ASP A 46 -5.01 -6.16 8.46
N PHE A 47 -5.42 -6.34 7.19
CA PHE A 47 -6.76 -5.93 6.74
C PHE A 47 -7.85 -6.63 7.54
N ALA A 48 -7.70 -7.93 7.79
CA ALA A 48 -8.69 -8.70 8.54
C ALA A 48 -8.88 -8.16 9.96
N VAL A 49 -7.82 -7.68 10.62
CA VAL A 49 -7.92 -7.07 11.94
C VAL A 49 -8.71 -5.76 11.90
N TYR A 50 -8.43 -4.87 10.94
CA TYR A 50 -9.20 -3.63 10.77
C TYR A 50 -10.65 -3.88 10.38
N TYR A 51 -10.91 -4.85 9.49
CA TYR A 51 -12.25 -5.18 9.04
C TYR A 51 -13.12 -5.78 10.14
N ARG A 52 -12.57 -6.73 10.93
CA ARG A 52 -13.28 -7.28 12.10
C ARG A 52 -13.60 -6.22 13.13
N ALA A 53 -12.69 -5.26 13.35
CA ALA A 53 -12.94 -4.12 14.23
C ALA A 53 -14.06 -3.21 13.69
N ALA A 54 -14.05 -2.93 12.39
CA ALA A 54 -15.12 -2.19 11.72
C ALA A 54 -16.49 -2.87 11.89
N GLN A 55 -16.54 -4.19 11.71
CA GLN A 55 -17.75 -4.98 11.96
C GLN A 55 -18.22 -4.86 13.41
N ARG A 56 -17.33 -4.94 14.41
CA ARG A 56 -17.74 -4.77 15.81
C ARG A 56 -18.35 -3.40 16.07
N ILE A 57 -17.71 -2.33 15.60
CA ILE A 57 -18.23 -0.96 15.76
C ILE A 57 -19.62 -0.85 15.11
N ALA A 58 -19.77 -1.37 13.89
CA ALA A 58 -21.04 -1.30 13.15
C ALA A 58 -22.19 -2.03 13.85
N HIS A 59 -21.89 -3.06 14.66
CA HIS A 59 -22.88 -3.80 15.47
C HIS A 59 -23.02 -3.24 16.90
N GLY A 60 -22.50 -2.04 17.19
CA GLY A 60 -22.58 -1.39 18.50
C GLY A 60 -21.61 -1.93 19.56
N GLY A 61 -20.63 -2.74 19.15
CA GLY A 61 -19.59 -3.27 20.02
C GLY A 61 -18.47 -2.26 20.33
N LEU A 62 -17.70 -2.55 21.37
CA LEU A 62 -16.53 -1.76 21.75
C LEU A 62 -15.36 -2.04 20.78
N LEU A 63 -14.70 -0.98 20.33
CA LEU A 63 -13.51 -1.07 19.49
C LEU A 63 -12.32 -1.68 20.25
N TYR A 64 -12.04 -1.14 21.42
CA TYR A 64 -11.01 -1.62 22.33
C TYR A 64 -11.66 -2.40 23.47
N SER A 65 -11.29 -3.66 23.61
CA SER A 65 -11.75 -4.52 24.70
C SER A 65 -10.57 -4.94 25.58
N SER A 66 -10.68 -4.68 26.88
CA SER A 66 -9.68 -5.13 27.85
C SER A 66 -9.82 -6.63 28.11
N PRO A 67 -8.71 -7.39 28.29
CA PRO A 67 -8.76 -8.74 28.81
C PRO A 67 -9.63 -8.84 30.07
N PRO A 68 -10.40 -9.92 30.26
CA PRO A 68 -10.80 -10.30 31.60
C PRO A 68 -9.54 -10.57 32.45
N PRO A 69 -9.46 -10.03 33.69
CA PRO A 69 -8.23 -10.02 34.49
C PRO A 69 -7.67 -11.41 34.85
N CYS A 70 -8.48 -12.46 34.80
CA CYS A 70 -8.12 -13.80 35.27
C CYS A 70 -7.56 -14.75 34.19
N CYS A 71 -7.64 -14.41 32.90
CA CYS A 71 -7.39 -15.37 31.83
C CYS A 71 -6.71 -14.71 30.61
N PHE A 72 -5.39 -14.52 30.69
CA PHE A 72 -4.59 -14.22 29.51
C PHE A 72 -4.27 -15.55 28.79
N SER A 73 -5.18 -16.00 27.91
CA SER A 73 -4.94 -17.13 27.01
C SER A 73 -4.32 -16.65 25.68
N ASN A 74 -3.64 -17.54 24.95
CA ASN A 74 -3.10 -17.20 23.62
C ASN A 74 -4.19 -16.70 22.65
N GLY A 75 -5.44 -17.18 22.77
CA GLY A 75 -6.58 -16.72 21.96
C GLY A 75 -7.16 -15.36 22.40
N THR A 76 -6.74 -14.81 23.54
CA THR A 76 -7.22 -13.48 23.99
C THR A 76 -6.66 -12.34 23.12
N MET A 77 -5.63 -12.58 22.31
CA MET A 77 -5.11 -11.62 21.34
C MET A 77 -5.84 -11.67 19.99
N ASP A 78 -6.45 -12.80 19.61
CA ASP A 78 -7.17 -12.98 18.33
C ASP A 78 -8.41 -12.10 18.16
N GLY A 79 -8.80 -11.40 19.23
CA GLY A 79 -9.88 -10.42 19.25
C GLY A 79 -9.44 -8.98 19.53
N ARG A 80 -8.18 -8.69 19.84
CA ARG A 80 -7.78 -7.36 20.31
C ARG A 80 -7.33 -6.47 19.17
N TYR A 81 -8.19 -5.51 18.87
CA TYR A 81 -7.78 -4.39 18.05
C TYR A 81 -6.86 -3.48 18.86
N THR A 82 -5.58 -3.40 18.49
CA THR A 82 -4.56 -2.59 19.19
C THR A 82 -4.10 -1.38 18.36
N TYR A 83 -4.63 -1.25 17.15
CA TYR A 83 -4.22 -0.23 16.19
C TYR A 83 -4.99 1.09 16.38
N PRO A 84 -4.50 2.19 15.78
CA PRO A 84 -5.25 3.45 15.75
C PRO A 84 -6.65 3.28 15.16
N PRO A 85 -7.66 4.03 15.64
CA PRO A 85 -9.06 3.76 15.33
C PRO A 85 -9.47 4.10 13.90
N LEU A 86 -8.69 4.96 13.22
CA LEU A 86 -9.06 5.57 11.94
C LEU A 86 -9.53 4.56 10.90
N PHE A 87 -8.75 3.50 10.66
CA PHE A 87 -9.10 2.51 9.63
C PHE A 87 -10.31 1.64 10.00
N ALA A 88 -10.52 1.34 11.28
CA ALA A 88 -11.74 0.64 11.70
C ALA A 88 -13.00 1.47 11.42
N PHE A 89 -12.94 2.80 11.59
CA PHE A 89 -14.03 3.70 11.21
C PHE A 89 -14.17 3.87 9.69
N LEU A 90 -13.07 4.03 8.97
CA LEU A 90 -13.11 4.15 7.50
C LEU A 90 -13.67 2.90 6.82
N LEU A 91 -13.45 1.72 7.40
CA LEU A 91 -13.98 0.46 6.90
C LEU A 91 -15.41 0.16 7.38
N SER A 92 -15.96 0.91 8.35
CA SER A 92 -17.30 0.63 8.87
C SER A 92 -18.41 0.67 7.81
N PRO A 93 -18.37 1.52 6.76
CA PRO A 93 -19.35 1.46 5.68
C PRO A 93 -19.30 0.15 4.88
N LEU A 94 -18.17 -0.55 4.90
CA LEU A 94 -17.97 -1.82 4.20
C LEU A 94 -18.34 -3.04 5.06
N SER A 95 -18.70 -2.84 6.34
CA SER A 95 -18.86 -3.94 7.31
C SER A 95 -20.00 -4.92 6.99
N ALA A 96 -20.93 -4.51 6.14
CA ALA A 96 -22.06 -5.34 5.68
C ALA A 96 -21.67 -6.31 4.56
N LEU A 97 -20.47 -6.17 3.98
CA LEU A 97 -20.01 -6.97 2.86
C LEU A 97 -19.32 -8.26 3.34
N SER A 98 -19.04 -9.17 2.40
CA SER A 98 -18.06 -10.21 2.65
C SER A 98 -16.67 -9.58 2.87
N ILE A 99 -15.81 -10.23 3.65
CA ILE A 99 -14.44 -9.74 3.86
C ILE A 99 -13.68 -9.59 2.53
N ASP A 100 -13.94 -10.49 1.59
CA ASP A 100 -13.34 -10.48 0.26
C ASP A 100 -13.77 -9.27 -0.58
N ASP A 101 -15.06 -8.95 -0.58
CA ASP A 101 -15.56 -7.80 -1.33
C ASP A 101 -15.11 -6.49 -0.68
N ALA A 102 -15.11 -6.42 0.65
CA ALA A 102 -14.56 -5.29 1.38
C ALA A 102 -13.07 -5.11 1.08
N ALA A 103 -12.29 -6.20 1.03
CA ALA A 103 -10.87 -6.16 0.70
C ALA A 103 -10.62 -5.67 -0.73
N ARG A 104 -11.39 -6.14 -1.71
CA ARG A 104 -11.30 -5.65 -3.10
C ARG A 104 -11.59 -4.17 -3.22
N ILE A 105 -12.67 -3.70 -2.57
CA ILE A 105 -13.03 -2.27 -2.57
C ILE A 105 -11.92 -1.47 -1.89
N TRP A 106 -11.42 -1.94 -0.75
CA TRP A 106 -10.33 -1.27 -0.04
C TRP A 106 -9.05 -1.20 -0.87
N LEU A 107 -8.71 -2.27 -1.60
CA LEU A 107 -7.58 -2.28 -2.52
C LEU A 107 -7.73 -1.19 -3.59
N VAL A 108 -8.91 -1.06 -4.19
CA VAL A 108 -9.20 0.01 -5.15
C VAL A 108 -9.03 1.39 -4.51
N VAL A 109 -9.51 1.59 -3.27
CA VAL A 109 -9.32 2.85 -2.54
C VAL A 109 -7.84 3.16 -2.31
N CYS A 110 -7.03 2.16 -1.94
CA CYS A 110 -5.58 2.30 -1.81
C CYS A 110 -4.92 2.71 -3.14
N GLN A 111 -5.29 2.07 -4.25
CA GLN A 111 -4.76 2.40 -5.58
C GLN A 111 -5.14 3.81 -6.03
N LEU A 112 -6.39 4.23 -5.80
CA LEU A 112 -6.83 5.59 -6.10
C LEU A 112 -6.10 6.62 -5.24
N SER A 113 -5.84 6.30 -3.95
CA SER A 113 -5.08 7.16 -3.04
C SER A 113 -3.62 7.28 -3.47
N LEU A 114 -3.00 6.17 -3.90
CA LEU A 114 -1.66 6.14 -4.47
C LEU A 114 -1.58 6.99 -5.74
N ALA A 115 -2.53 6.83 -6.66
CA ALA A 115 -2.59 7.65 -7.87
C ALA A 115 -2.76 9.15 -7.53
N ALA A 116 -3.63 9.48 -6.57
CA ALA A 116 -3.86 10.84 -6.12
C ALA A 116 -2.59 11.47 -5.53
N ILE A 117 -1.89 10.76 -4.64
CA ILE A 117 -0.67 11.30 -4.02
C ILE A 117 0.46 11.44 -5.04
N LEU A 118 0.57 10.53 -6.03
CA LEU A 118 1.53 10.67 -7.13
C LEU A 118 1.22 11.92 -7.97
N VAL A 119 -0.04 12.17 -8.31
CA VAL A 119 -0.45 13.38 -9.02
C VAL A 119 -0.11 14.64 -8.23
N VAL A 120 -0.39 14.65 -6.92
CA VAL A 120 -0.03 15.77 -6.03
C VAL A 120 1.49 15.95 -5.98
N ALA A 121 2.26 14.89 -5.80
CA ALA A 121 3.72 14.93 -5.76
C ALA A 121 4.31 15.47 -7.06
N LEU A 122 3.79 15.04 -8.22
CA LEU A 122 4.22 15.51 -9.54
C LEU A 122 3.91 17.00 -9.75
N ARG A 123 2.79 17.49 -9.23
CA ARG A 123 2.40 18.91 -9.32
C ARG A 123 3.16 19.79 -8.33
N ALA A 124 3.43 19.29 -7.13
CA ALA A 124 4.15 19.99 -6.09
C ALA A 124 5.67 19.95 -6.29
N ALA A 125 6.17 19.06 -7.14
CA ALA A 125 7.59 18.95 -7.45
C ALA A 125 8.09 20.30 -8.02
N PRO A 126 9.07 20.95 -7.35
CA PRO A 126 9.63 22.18 -7.89
C PRO A 126 10.25 21.89 -9.26
N ALA A 127 10.21 22.85 -10.18
CA ALA A 127 10.76 22.73 -11.55
C ALA A 127 12.25 22.33 -11.62
N ARG A 128 12.94 22.30 -10.48
CA ARG A 128 14.34 21.86 -10.31
C ARG A 128 14.49 20.35 -10.10
N VAL A 129 13.41 19.61 -9.80
CA VAL A 129 13.44 18.15 -9.83
C VAL A 129 13.39 17.74 -11.30
N GLY A 130 14.58 17.47 -11.87
CA GLY A 130 14.67 16.95 -13.22
C GLY A 130 13.84 15.65 -13.36
N ARG A 131 13.45 15.30 -14.58
CA ARG A 131 12.71 14.07 -14.89
C ARG A 131 13.29 12.82 -14.22
N GLU A 132 14.62 12.77 -14.02
CA GLU A 132 15.30 11.69 -13.30
C GLU A 132 14.89 11.58 -11.82
N GLY A 133 14.72 12.71 -11.12
CA GLY A 133 14.33 12.71 -9.71
C GLY A 133 12.92 12.15 -9.51
N VAL A 134 12.01 12.49 -10.41
CA VAL A 134 10.65 11.92 -10.41
C VAL A 134 10.67 10.41 -10.61
N LEU A 135 11.49 9.89 -11.53
CA LEU A 135 11.60 8.45 -11.76
C LEU A 135 12.20 7.72 -10.56
N TRP A 136 13.18 8.32 -9.87
CA TRP A 136 13.72 7.76 -8.63
C TRP A 136 12.68 7.73 -7.50
N TYR A 137 11.82 8.75 -7.38
CA TYR A 137 10.72 8.74 -6.42
C TYR A 137 9.71 7.62 -6.72
N VAL A 138 9.34 7.45 -7.99
CA VAL A 138 8.45 6.35 -8.39
C VAL A 138 9.10 4.99 -8.10
N LEU A 139 10.39 4.82 -8.41
CA LEU A 139 11.14 3.59 -8.10
C LEU A 139 11.20 3.31 -6.59
N ALA A 140 11.44 4.33 -5.77
CA ALA A 140 11.49 4.18 -4.33
C ALA A 140 10.13 3.75 -3.76
N ILE A 141 9.04 4.33 -4.26
CA ILE A 141 7.68 3.98 -3.86
C ILE A 141 7.40 2.53 -4.26
N VAL A 142 7.55 2.19 -5.54
CA VAL A 142 7.24 0.84 -6.05
C VAL A 142 8.14 -0.25 -5.45
N GLY A 143 9.42 0.04 -5.23
CA GLY A 143 10.38 -0.88 -4.61
C GLY A 143 10.18 -1.08 -3.11
N SER A 144 9.62 -0.10 -2.40
CA SER A 144 9.32 -0.21 -0.96
C SER A 144 8.10 -1.09 -0.67
N SER A 145 7.18 -1.21 -1.61
CA SER A 145 5.99 -2.07 -1.52
C SER A 145 6.29 -3.57 -1.58
N SER A 146 7.52 -3.98 -1.85
CA SER A 146 7.92 -5.40 -1.97
C SER A 146 8.48 -6.02 -0.68
N VAL A 147 8.49 -5.29 0.44
CA VAL A 147 9.12 -5.70 1.71
C VAL A 147 8.11 -5.91 2.85
N LEU A 148 6.80 -5.87 2.56
CA LEU A 148 5.74 -6.17 3.53
C LEU A 148 5.01 -7.47 3.17
#